data_AF-A0A939M0P4-F1
#
_entry.id   AF-A0A939M0P4-F1
#
_cell.length_a   1.000
_cell.length_b   1.000
_cell.length_c   1.000
_cell.angle_alpha   90.00
_cell.angle_beta   90.00
_cell.angle_gamma   90.00
#
_symmetry.space_group_name_H-M   'P 1'
#
loop_
_entity.id
_entity.type
_entity.pdbx_description
1 polymer ?
#
loop_
_entity_poly.entity_id
_entity_poly.type
_entity_poly.pdbx_seq_one_letter_code
_entity_poly.pdbx_strand_id
1 'polypeptide(L)'
;MTELMKIPLPGGPEHSWILATVGVCPDAQGLGLGSAVLAAGLHKLDEESAAVALETSDERNVRFYQRHGFSLDATTAVPAGPLVYSMSRPARE
;
A
#
# COMPACT_ATOMS: atom_id res chain seq x y z
N MET A 1 -18.03 11.64 12.16
CA MET A 1 -16.72 11.09 11.75
C MET A 1 -16.72 9.56 11.61
N THR A 2 -17.88 8.90 11.72
CA THR A 2 -18.00 7.43 11.77
C THR A 2 -18.46 6.78 10.46
N GLU A 3 -18.93 7.59 9.49
CA GLU A 3 -19.48 7.09 8.22
C GLU A 3 -18.45 7.03 7.06
N LEU A 4 -17.28 7.68 7.21
CA LEU A 4 -16.20 7.62 6.21
C LEU A 4 -15.52 6.24 6.15
N MET A 5 -15.69 5.38 7.15
CA MET A 5 -15.08 4.04 7.23
C MET A 5 -15.91 2.91 6.57
N LYS A 6 -17.04 3.22 5.92
CA LYS A 6 -17.96 2.20 5.37
C LYS A 6 -17.95 2.05 3.85
N ILE A 7 -17.05 2.75 3.14
CA ILE A 7 -16.91 2.55 1.70
C ILE A 7 -16.12 1.26 1.51
N PRO A 8 -16.70 0.21 0.92
CA PRO A 8 -15.97 -1.01 0.65
C PRO A 8 -14.89 -0.66 -0.39
N LEU A 9 -13.65 -0.62 0.07
CA LEU A 9 -12.51 -0.65 -0.82
C LEU A 9 -12.33 -2.09 -1.28
N PRO A 10 -11.96 -2.33 -2.54
CA PRO A 10 -11.63 -3.68 -2.95
C PRO A 10 -10.48 -4.16 -2.08
N GLY A 11 -10.74 -5.25 -1.37
CA GLY A 11 -9.71 -5.93 -0.59
C GLY A 11 -8.59 -6.42 -1.51
N GLY A 12 -7.44 -6.69 -0.91
CA GLY A 12 -6.40 -7.45 -1.58
C GLY A 12 -6.83 -8.88 -1.90
N PRO A 13 -5.98 -9.65 -2.61
CA PRO A 13 -6.16 -11.08 -2.79
C PRO A 13 -6.46 -11.79 -1.46
N GLU A 14 -7.20 -12.90 -1.52
CA GLU A 14 -7.50 -13.70 -0.33
C GLU A 14 -6.20 -14.13 0.38
N HIS A 15 -6.21 -14.10 1.72
CA HIS A 15 -5.05 -14.38 2.57
C HIS A 15 -3.84 -13.43 2.40
N SER A 16 -4.00 -12.27 1.75
CA SER A 16 -2.93 -11.26 1.69
C SER A 16 -2.69 -10.59 3.06
N TRP A 17 -1.43 -10.26 3.31
CA TRP A 17 -1.06 -9.34 4.37
C TRP A 17 -1.54 -7.93 4.04
N ILE A 18 -1.80 -7.12 5.07
CA ILE A 18 -2.10 -5.70 4.90
C ILE A 18 -0.89 -4.88 5.35
N LEU A 19 -0.31 -4.11 4.43
CA LEU A 19 0.64 -3.06 4.80
C LEU A 19 -0.13 -1.90 5.42
N ALA A 20 -0.27 -1.93 6.75
CA ALA A 20 -1.08 -0.95 7.47
C ALA A 20 -0.49 0.47 7.44
N THR A 21 0.79 0.64 7.74
CA THR A 21 1.42 1.96 7.79
C THR A 21 2.93 1.87 7.58
N VAL A 22 3.45 2.79 6.77
CA VAL A 22 4.88 3.10 6.67
C VAL A 22 5.03 4.62 6.65
N GLY A 23 6.02 5.13 7.37
CA GLY A 23 6.25 6.57 7.50
C GLY A 23 7.73 6.88 7.63
N VAL A 24 8.11 8.05 7.14
CA VAL A 24 9.45 8.62 7.30
C VAL A 24 9.28 10.02 7.86
N CYS A 25 10.05 10.36 8.90
CA CYS A 25 10.09 11.72 9.45
C CYS A 25 10.30 12.75 8.33
N PRO A 26 9.55 13.88 8.31
CA PRO A 26 9.62 14.85 7.21
C PRO A 26 11.03 15.29 6.85
N ASP A 27 11.86 15.60 7.85
CA ASP A 27 13.24 16.06 7.66
C ASP A 27 14.21 14.98 7.15
N ALA A 28 13.76 13.72 7.10
CA ALA A 28 14.51 12.57 6.61
C ALA A 28 13.95 11.98 5.31
N GLN A 29 12.96 12.64 4.68
CA GLN A 29 12.39 12.20 3.41
C GLN A 29 13.37 12.41 2.25
N GLY A 30 13.17 11.69 1.14
CA GLY A 30 14.04 11.76 -0.04
C GLY A 30 15.36 10.99 0.10
N LEU A 31 15.69 10.44 1.27
CA LEU A 31 16.91 9.68 1.54
C LEU A 31 16.78 8.16 1.28
N GLY A 32 15.67 7.71 0.69
CA GLY A 32 15.42 6.29 0.40
C GLY A 32 14.98 5.44 1.61
N LEU A 33 14.83 6.02 2.81
CA LEU A 33 14.48 5.30 4.03
C LEU A 33 13.15 4.53 3.94
N GLY A 34 12.11 5.14 3.36
CA GLY A 34 10.83 4.47 3.16
C GLY A 34 10.93 3.26 2.24
N SER A 35 11.79 3.36 1.21
CA SER A 35 12.07 2.25 0.30
C SER A 35 12.81 1.12 1.02
N ALA A 36 13.79 1.45 1.88
CA ALA A 36 14.53 0.48 2.65
C ALA A 36 13.64 -0.29 3.65
N VAL A 37 12.78 0.43 4.38
CA VAL A 37 11.82 -0.20 5.32
C VAL A 37 10.84 -1.10 4.57
N LEU A 38 10.25 -0.60 3.48
CA LEU A 38 9.31 -1.38 2.68
C LEU A 38 9.98 -2.62 2.09
N ALA A 39 11.18 -2.49 1.51
CA ALA A 39 11.91 -3.61 0.93
C ALA A 39 12.22 -4.70 1.98
N ALA A 40 12.62 -4.33 3.19
CA ALA A 40 12.88 -5.29 4.26
C ALA A 40 11.61 -6.05 4.68
N GLY A 41 10.46 -5.39 4.73
CA GLY A 41 9.17 -6.03 5.00
C GLY A 41 8.75 -6.98 3.87
N LEU A 42 8.85 -6.52 2.62
CA LEU A 42 8.51 -7.33 1.44
C LEU A 42 9.41 -8.56 1.32
N HIS A 43 10.70 -8.45 1.65
CA HIS A 43 11.61 -9.58 1.60
C HIS A 43 11.16 -10.73 2.51
N LYS A 44 10.67 -10.43 3.73
CA LYS A 44 10.10 -11.44 4.62
C LYS A 44 8.84 -12.09 4.05
N LEU A 45 7.98 -11.30 3.42
CA LEU A 45 6.78 -11.83 2.78
C LEU A 45 7.11 -12.68 1.55
N ASP A 46 8.17 -12.35 0.83
CA ASP A 46 8.68 -13.16 -0.28
C ASP A 46 9.19 -14.53 0.22
N GLU A 47 9.89 -14.59 1.36
CA GLU A 47 10.32 -15.85 1.99
C GLU A 47 9.14 -16.75 2.39
N GLU A 48 7.98 -16.16 2.68
CA GLU A 48 6.73 -16.85 3.02
C GLU A 48 5.82 -17.07 1.81
N SER A 49 6.24 -16.67 0.60
CA SER A 49 5.41 -16.67 -0.62
C SER A 49 4.05 -16.03 -0.38
N ALA A 50 4.03 -14.89 0.32
CA ALA A 50 2.81 -14.22 0.75
C ALA A 50 2.50 -12.99 -0.12
N ALA A 51 1.22 -12.83 -0.48
CA ALA A 51 0.72 -11.62 -1.12
C ALA A 51 0.55 -10.49 -0.10
N VAL A 52 0.57 -9.25 -0.57
CA VAL A 52 0.35 -8.07 0.29
C VAL A 52 -0.46 -7.01 -0.43
N ALA A 53 -1.35 -6.36 0.31
CA ALA A 53 -2.18 -5.26 -0.17
C ALA A 53 -2.05 -4.03 0.71
N LEU A 54 -2.38 -2.88 0.12
CA LEU A 54 -2.38 -1.59 0.78
C LEU A 54 -3.41 -0.65 0.18
N GLU A 55 -3.66 0.41 0.92
CA GLU A 55 -4.46 1.55 0.49
C GLU A 55 -3.63 2.83 0.69
N THR A 56 -3.79 3.80 -0.20
CA THR A 56 -3.19 5.12 -0.02
C THR A 56 -4.06 6.21 -0.62
N SER A 57 -4.02 7.40 -0.02
CA SER A 57 -4.77 8.58 -0.51
C SER A 57 -3.87 9.63 -1.16
N ASP A 58 -2.61 9.28 -1.44
CA ASP A 58 -1.64 10.16 -2.10
C ASP A 58 -1.21 9.52 -3.42
N GLU A 59 -1.51 10.18 -4.53
CA GLU A 59 -1.14 9.69 -5.88
C GLU A 59 0.38 9.50 -6.03
N ARG A 60 1.20 10.28 -5.31
CA ARG A 60 2.66 10.14 -5.32
C ARG A 60 3.10 8.78 -4.77
N ASN A 61 2.33 8.22 -3.84
CA ASN A 61 2.59 6.91 -3.27
C ASN A 61 2.31 5.78 -4.27
N VAL A 62 1.41 5.98 -5.24
CA VAL A 62 1.13 4.96 -6.27
C VAL A 62 2.41 4.63 -7.04
N ARG A 63 3.13 5.64 -7.55
CA ARG A 63 4.42 5.42 -8.24
C ARG A 63 5.52 4.92 -7.32
N PHE A 64 5.45 5.21 -6.03
CA PHE A 64 6.39 4.67 -5.05
C PHE A 64 6.16 3.15 -4.89
N TYR A 65 4.92 2.73 -4.61
CA TYR A 65 4.59 1.31 -4.44
C TYR A 65 4.71 0.50 -5.73
N GLN A 66 4.41 1.07 -6.90
CA GLN A 66 4.64 0.43 -8.20
C GLN A 66 6.10 0.01 -8.40
N ARG A 67 7.06 0.84 -7.97
CA ARG A 67 8.49 0.50 -8.03
C ARG A 67 8.87 -0.68 -7.13
N HIS A 68 8.06 -0.97 -6.12
CA HIS A 68 8.20 -2.12 -5.23
C HIS A 68 7.39 -3.35 -5.69
N GLY A 69 6.78 -3.29 -6.88
CA GLY A 69 6.07 -4.39 -7.51
C GLY A 69 4.60 -4.48 -7.17
N PHE A 70 4.00 -3.45 -6.58
CA PHE A 70 2.56 -3.35 -6.44
C PHE A 70 1.91 -2.93 -7.77
N SER A 71 0.74 -3.47 -8.05
CA SER A 71 -0.15 -3.05 -9.12
C SER A 71 -1.30 -2.23 -8.54
N LEU A 72 -1.82 -1.28 -9.33
CA LEU A 72 -3.03 -0.55 -8.96
C LEU A 72 -4.24 -1.40 -9.31
N ASP A 73 -5.02 -1.79 -8.31
CA ASP A 73 -6.21 -2.62 -8.49
C ASP A 73 -7.46 -1.77 -8.69
N ALA A 74 -7.57 -0.67 -7.92
CA ALA A 74 -8.69 0.24 -8.03
C ALA A 74 -8.35 1.67 -7.57
N THR A 75 -9.14 2.62 -8.07
CA THR A 75 -9.21 3.99 -7.56
C THR A 75 -10.64 4.27 -7.14
N THR A 76 -10.86 4.51 -5.85
CA THR A 76 -12.18 4.74 -5.26
C THR A 76 -12.32 6.20 -4.88
N ALA A 77 -13.36 6.86 -5.39
CA ALA A 77 -13.72 8.20 -4.97
C ALA A 77 -14.52 8.15 -3.66
N VAL A 78 -13.98 8.72 -2.60
CA VAL A 78 -14.67 8.85 -1.32
C VAL A 78 -15.49 10.15 -1.32
N PRO A 79 -16.82 10.11 -1.12
CA PRO A 79 -17.63 11.32 -1.03
C PRO A 79 -17.10 12.25 0.06
N ALA A 80 -16.80 13.50 -0.33
CA ALA A 80 -16.18 14.51 0.54
C ALA A 80 -14.84 14.07 1.18
N GLY A 81 -14.16 13.08 0.60
CA GLY A 81 -12.84 12.62 1.03
C GLY A 81 -11.85 12.56 -0.14
N PRO A 82 -10.64 12.04 0.10
CA PRO A 82 -9.64 11.89 -0.96
C PRO A 82 -10.01 10.74 -1.90
N LEU A 83 -9.34 10.69 -3.06
CA LEU A 83 -9.23 9.44 -3.81
C LEU A 83 -8.47 8.42 -2.94
N VAL A 84 -8.90 7.17 -2.99
CA VAL A 84 -8.18 6.05 -2.39
C VAL A 84 -7.74 5.10 -3.50
N TYR A 85 -6.44 4.80 -3.50
CA TYR A 85 -5.82 3.86 -4.41
C TYR A 85 -5.61 2.55 -3.64
N SER A 86 -6.31 1.50 -4.05
CA SER A 86 -6.11 0.13 -3.54
C SER A 86 -5.10 -0.57 -4.45
N MET A 87 -4.07 -1.13 -3.83
CA MET A 87 -2.95 -1.74 -4.56
C MET A 87 -2.56 -3.06 -3.93
N SER A 88 -2.15 -4.01 -4.75
CA SER A 88 -1.66 -5.30 -4.28
C SER A 88 -0.40 -5.74 -5.01
N ARG A 89 0.36 -6.59 -4.34
CA ARG A 89 1.52 -7.27 -4.88
C ARG A 89 1.29 -8.76 -4.65
N PRO A 90 1.37 -9.59 -5.71
CA PRO A 90 1.20 -11.03 -5.56
C PRO A 90 2.36 -11.63 -4.75
N ALA A 91 2.12 -12.83 -4.22
CA ALA A 91 3.19 -13.69 -3.76
C ALA A 91 4.24 -13.86 -4.87
N ARG A 92 5.52 -13.83 -4.49
CA ARG A 92 6.60 -14.20 -5.39
C ARG A 92 7.13 -15.57 -4.99
N GLU A 93 7.41 -16.37 -6.00
CA GLU A 93 8.14 -17.65 -5.88
C GLU A 93 9.65 -17.39 -5.74
#